data_AF-A0A662L6Y6-F1
#
_entry.id   AF-A0A662L6Y6-F1
#
_cell.length_a   1.000
_cell.length_b   1.000
_cell.length_c   1.000
_cell.angle_alpha   90.00
_cell.angle_beta   90.00
_cell.angle_gamma   90.00
#
_symmetry.space_group_name_H-M   'P 1'
#
loop_
_entity.id
_entity.type
_entity.pdbx_description
1 polymer ?
#
loop_
_entity_poly.entity_id
_entity_poly.type
_entity_poly.pdbx_seq_one_letter_code
_entity_poly.pdbx_strand_id
1 'polypeptide(L)'
;MEGRDTKRDEILRTLFESKRLEAYAEYRTRDMHVCFLCERIFYKKPMKKIGNKWICMDCMRQLRDAIMSFDVWEKEAELEAEIRKKMDEELGV
;
A
#
# COMPACT_ATOMS: atom_id res chain seq x y z
N MET A 1 -46.49 -15.18 28.67
CA MET A 1 -45.55 -14.04 28.61
C MET A 1 -44.10 -14.49 28.36
N GLU A 2 -43.75 -15.76 28.58
CA GLU A 2 -42.39 -16.32 28.42
C GLU A 2 -41.78 -16.25 27.01
N GLY A 3 -42.58 -16.39 25.94
CA GLY A 3 -42.05 -16.38 24.57
C GLY A 3 -41.59 -15.00 24.03
N ARG A 4 -41.85 -13.91 24.76
CA ARG A 4 -41.48 -12.55 24.36
C ARG A 4 -40.11 -12.15 24.93
N ASP A 5 -39.78 -12.67 26.12
CA ASP A 5 -38.50 -12.45 26.79
C ASP A 5 -37.39 -13.30 26.16
N THR A 6 -37.68 -14.55 25.77
CA THR A 6 -36.71 -15.39 25.04
C THR A 6 -36.32 -14.80 23.68
N LYS A 7 -37.29 -14.28 22.92
CA LYS A 7 -37.02 -13.61 21.64
C LYS A 7 -36.21 -12.32 21.83
N ARG A 8 -36.45 -11.58 22.91
CA ARG A 8 -35.68 -10.39 23.26
C ARG A 8 -34.24 -10.76 23.61
N ASP A 9 -34.04 -11.81 24.38
CA ASP A 9 -32.70 -12.29 24.78
C ASP A 9 -31.90 -12.81 23.58
N GLU A 10 -32.54 -13.50 22.64
CA GLU A 10 -31.91 -13.90 21.37
C GLU A 10 -31.47 -12.68 20.56
N ILE A 11 -32.34 -11.67 20.41
CA ILE A 11 -32.00 -10.42 19.72
C ILE A 11 -30.83 -9.72 20.42
N LEU A 12 -30.85 -9.63 21.75
CA LEU A 12 -29.78 -9.02 22.53
C LEU A 12 -28.45 -9.77 22.36
N ARG A 13 -28.48 -11.11 22.34
CA ARG A 13 -27.29 -11.93 22.10
C ARG A 13 -26.73 -11.66 20.70
N THR A 14 -27.56 -11.63 19.67
CA THR A 14 -27.12 -11.33 18.29
C THR A 14 -26.50 -9.94 18.19
N LEU A 15 -27.13 -8.93 18.79
CA LEU A 15 -26.60 -7.56 18.82
C LEU A 15 -25.26 -7.47 19.55
N PHE A 16 -25.14 -8.18 20.68
CA PHE A 16 -23.90 -8.24 21.45
C PHE A 16 -22.77 -8.90 20.65
N GLU A 17 -23.04 -10.02 19.97
CA GLU A 17 -22.05 -10.69 19.12
C GLU A 17 -21.61 -9.82 17.95
N SER A 18 -22.53 -9.11 17.31
CA SER A 18 -22.22 -8.14 16.26
C SER A 18 -21.29 -7.03 16.79
N LYS A 19 -21.62 -6.41 17.92
CA LYS A 19 -20.79 -5.37 18.55
C LYS A 19 -19.41 -5.88 18.96
N ARG A 20 -19.33 -7.13 19.44
CA ARG A 20 -18.06 -7.78 19.78
C ARG A 20 -17.16 -7.96 18.56
N LEU A 21 -17.73 -8.35 17.41
CA LEU A 21 -17.00 -8.51 16.15
C LEU A 21 -16.50 -7.16 15.62
N GLU A 22 -17.32 -6.11 15.69
CA GLU A 22 -16.93 -4.73 15.33
C GLU A 22 -15.72 -4.27 16.17
N ALA A 23 -15.80 -4.40 17.50
CA ALA A 23 -14.71 -4.01 18.39
C ALA A 23 -13.42 -4.81 18.14
N TYR A 24 -13.54 -6.10 17.83
CA TYR A 24 -12.40 -6.94 17.46
C TYR A 24 -11.75 -6.46 16.15
N ALA A 25 -12.55 -6.14 15.13
CA ALA A 25 -12.05 -5.62 13.86
C ALA A 25 -11.32 -4.27 14.06
N GLU A 26 -11.91 -3.34 14.82
CA GLU A 26 -11.28 -2.06 15.16
C GLU A 26 -9.96 -2.26 15.91
N TYR A 27 -9.91 -3.16 16.90
CA TYR A 27 -8.69 -3.45 17.64
C TYR A 27 -7.58 -4.00 16.74
N ARG A 28 -7.92 -4.91 15.82
CA ARG A 28 -6.95 -5.52 14.90
C ARG A 28 -6.50 -4.55 13.80
N THR A 29 -7.34 -3.61 13.38
CA THR A 29 -7.02 -2.65 12.32
C THR A 29 -6.11 -1.51 12.77
N ARG A 30 -5.98 -1.26 14.08
CA ARG A 30 -5.06 -0.23 14.63
C ARG A 30 -3.60 -0.43 14.22
N ASP A 31 -3.16 -1.68 14.14
CA ASP A 31 -1.79 -2.06 13.74
C ASP A 31 -1.71 -2.48 12.27
N MET A 32 -2.78 -2.22 11.49
CA MET A 32 -2.81 -2.46 10.06
C MET A 32 -2.41 -1.19 9.34
N HIS A 33 -1.38 -1.30 8.51
CA HIS A 33 -0.91 -0.21 7.68
C HIS A 33 -0.97 -0.64 6.22
N VAL A 34 -1.46 0.27 5.38
CA VAL A 34 -1.50 0.09 3.94
C VAL A 34 -0.21 0.67 3.37
N CYS A 35 0.50 -0.11 2.55
CA CYS A 35 1.66 0.42 1.83
C CYS A 35 1.20 1.44 0.79
N PHE A 36 1.75 2.65 0.83
CA PHE A 36 1.42 3.70 -0.13
C PHE A 36 1.78 3.34 -1.58
N LEU A 37 2.76 2.47 -1.81
CA LEU A 37 3.26 2.15 -3.15
C LEU A 37 2.59 0.93 -3.78
N CYS A 38 2.39 -0.14 -3.01
CA CYS A 38 1.84 -1.39 -3.53
C CYS A 38 0.44 -1.73 -3.00
N GLU A 39 -0.14 -0.86 -2.18
CA GLU A 39 -1.50 -0.96 -1.60
C GLU A 39 -1.79 -2.22 -0.77
N ARG A 40 -0.80 -3.10 -0.60
CA ARG A 40 -0.92 -4.27 0.26
C ARG A 40 -1.07 -3.85 1.70
N ILE A 41 -1.93 -4.56 2.41
CA ILE A 41 -2.16 -4.38 3.84
C ILE A 41 -1.14 -5.22 4.62
N PHE A 42 -0.50 -4.59 5.60
CA PHE A 42 0.47 -5.24 6.46
C PHE A 42 0.03 -5.14 7.92
N TYR A 43 0.04 -6.27 8.62
CA TYR A 43 -0.25 -6.37 10.04
C TYR A 43 1.05 -6.61 10.80
N LYS A 44 1.40 -5.76 11.79
CA LYS A 44 2.60 -5.89 12.64
C LYS A 44 3.95 -6.01 11.91
N LYS A 45 4.01 -5.93 10.57
CA LYS A 45 5.27 -5.99 9.82
C LYS A 45 6.02 -4.66 9.93
N PRO A 46 7.36 -4.68 9.92
CA PRO A 46 8.14 -3.46 9.88
C PRO A 46 7.80 -2.70 8.59
N MET A 47 7.20 -1.53 8.76
CA MET A 47 6.98 -0.55 7.71
C MET A 47 7.67 0.74 8.12
N LYS A 48 8.14 1.50 7.14
CA LYS A 48 8.71 2.82 7.38
C LYS A 48 7.62 3.87 7.21
N LYS A 49 7.44 4.74 8.21
CA LYS A 49 6.63 5.95 8.05
C LYS A 49 7.46 7.06 7.42
N ILE A 50 7.00 7.59 6.29
CA ILE A 50 7.58 8.73 5.58
C ILE A 50 6.48 9.79 5.45
N GLY A 51 6.62 10.89 6.18
CA GLY A 51 5.53 11.87 6.33
C GLY A 51 4.27 11.22 6.94
N ASN A 52 3.16 11.30 6.23
CA ASN A 52 1.89 10.68 6.61
C ASN A 52 1.66 9.30 5.95
N LYS A 53 2.64 8.76 5.21
CA LYS A 53 2.51 7.53 4.44
C LYS A 53 3.31 6.39 5.08
N TRP A 54 2.76 5.19 5.02
CA TRP A 54 3.46 3.96 5.39
C TRP A 54 3.98 3.26 4.14
N ILE A 55 5.23 2.82 4.15
CA ILE A 55 5.85 2.10 3.03
C ILE A 55 6.42 0.78 3.52
N CYS A 56 6.10 -0.32 2.83
CA CYS A 56 6.63 -1.63 3.16
C CYS A 56 8.11 -1.75 2.78
N MET A 57 8.84 -2.62 3.47
CA MET A 57 10.27 -2.80 3.24
C MET A 57 10.60 -3.27 1.82
N ASP A 58 9.73 -4.06 1.18
CA ASP A 58 9.96 -4.52 -0.19
C ASP A 58 9.94 -3.34 -1.18
N CYS A 59 8.96 -2.45 -1.09
CA CYS A 59 8.93 -1.26 -1.91
C CYS A 59 10.06 -0.28 -1.57
N MET A 60 10.47 -0.19 -0.30
CA MET A 60 11.66 0.61 0.07
C MET A 60 12.95 0.06 -0.56
N ARG A 61 13.10 -1.27 -0.63
CA ARG A 61 14.25 -1.90 -1.31
C ARG A 61 14.22 -1.61 -2.81
N GLN A 62 13.08 -1.80 -3.46
CA GLN A 62 12.93 -1.47 -4.88
C GLN A 62 13.20 0.00 -5.19
N LEU A 63 12.71 0.92 -4.35
CA LEU A 63 13.01 2.35 -4.48
C LEU A 63 14.50 2.63 -4.36
N ARG A 64 15.18 2.03 -3.38
CA ARG A 64 16.63 2.17 -3.24
C ARG A 64 17.33 1.69 -4.51
N ASP A 65 17.00 0.51 -4.99
CA ASP A 65 17.66 -0.09 -6.14
C ASP A 65 17.43 0.77 -7.41
N ALA A 66 16.21 1.31 -7.59
CA ALA A 66 15.90 2.25 -8.67
C ALA A 66 16.67 3.58 -8.56
N ILE A 67 16.83 4.12 -7.35
CA ILE A 67 17.65 5.33 -7.12
C ILE A 67 19.12 5.05 -7.43
N MET A 68 19.63 3.87 -7.09
CA MET A 68 21.02 3.49 -7.36
C MET A 68 21.29 3.27 -8.85
N SER A 69 20.26 3.02 -9.66
CA SER A 69 20.37 2.94 -11.12
C SER A 69 20.10 4.27 -11.85
N PHE A 70 19.88 5.37 -11.12
CA PHE A 70 19.44 6.63 -11.73
C PHE A 70 20.48 7.22 -12.68
N ASP A 71 21.77 7.20 -12.30
CA ASP A 71 22.87 7.71 -13.14
C ASP A 71 22.97 6.97 -14.48
N VAL A 72 22.69 5.66 -14.48
CA VAL A 72 22.67 4.85 -15.71
C VAL A 72 21.54 5.31 -16.61
N TRP A 73 20.38 5.57 -16.02
CA TRP A 73 19.18 6.03 -16.73
C TRP A 73 19.35 7.43 -17.33
N GLU A 74 19.97 8.36 -16.60
CA GLU A 74 20.29 9.69 -17.13
C GLU A 74 21.24 9.60 -18.31
N LYS A 75 22.27 8.75 -18.21
CA LYS A 75 23.23 8.55 -19.30
C LYS A 75 22.60 7.88 -20.52
N GLU A 76 21.70 6.91 -20.32
CA GLU A 76 20.93 6.30 -21.40
C GLU A 76 20.08 7.34 -22.13
N ALA A 77 19.41 8.23 -21.39
CA ALA A 77 18.60 9.30 -21.97
C ALA A 77 19.45 10.31 -22.77
N GLU A 78 20.64 10.67 -22.28
CA GLU A 78 21.59 11.51 -23.02
C GLU A 78 22.04 10.85 -24.34
N LEU A 79 22.40 9.57 -24.29
CA LEU A 79 22.81 8.82 -25.47
C LEU A 79 21.66 8.67 -26.49
N GLU A 80 20.43 8.43 -26.04
CA GLU A 80 19.26 8.41 -26.91
C GLU A 80 19.05 9.74 -27.64
N ALA A 81 19.25 10.86 -26.95
CA ALA A 81 19.17 12.19 -27.57
C ALA A 81 20.27 12.41 -28.62
N GLU A 82 21.50 11.97 -28.37
CA GLU A 82 22.59 12.03 -29.34
C GLU A 82 22.32 11.15 -30.57
N ILE A 83 21.84 9.92 -30.37
CA ILE A 83 21.48 9.01 -31.47
C ILE A 83 20.39 9.64 -32.32
N ARG A 84 19.35 10.19 -31.68
CA ARG A 84 18.25 10.85 -32.39
C ARG A 84 18.75 11.99 -33.27
N LYS A 85 19.64 12.83 -32.73
CA LYS A 85 20.25 13.94 -33.49
C LYS A 85 21.03 13.43 -34.70
N LYS A 86 21.84 12.38 -34.54
CA LYS A 86 22.59 11.78 -35.65
C LYS A 86 21.67 11.18 -36.70
N MET A 87 20.57 10.55 -36.29
CA MET A 87 19.57 10.02 -37.22
C MET A 87 18.87 11.13 -38.01
N ASP A 88 18.52 12.25 -37.38
CA ASP A 88 17.93 13.41 -38.07
C ASP A 88 18.92 13.97 -39.11
N GLU A 89 20.20 14.09 -38.74
CA GLU A 89 21.29 14.50 -39.65
C GLU A 89 21.47 13.53 -40.84
N GLU A 90 21.41 12.21 -40.61
CA GLU A 90 21.54 11.19 -41.66
C GLU A 90 20.32 11.10 -42.58
N LEU A 91 19.11 11.34 -42.04
CA LEU A 91 17.85 11.30 -42.81
C LEU A 91 17.56 12.63 -43.53
N GLY A 92 18.38 13.66 -43.31
CA GLY A 92 18.29 14.94 -44.01
C GLY A 92 17.05 15.76 -43.63
N VAL A 93 16.52 15.57 -42.42
CA VAL A 93 15.39 16.33 -41.86
C VAL A 93 15.90 17.36 -40.87
#